data_AF-A0A8S0Z297-F1
#
_entry.id   AF-A0A8S0Z297-F1
#
_cell.length_a   1.000
_cell.length_b   1.000
_cell.length_c   1.000
_cell.angle_alpha   90.00
_cell.angle_beta   90.00
_cell.angle_gamma   90.00
#
_symmetry.space_group_name_H-M   'P 1'
#
loop_
_entity.id
_entity.type
_entity.pdbx_description
1 polymer ?
#
loop_
_entity_poly.entity_id
_entity_poly.type
_entity_poly.pdbx_seq_one_letter_code
_entity_poly.pdbx_strand_id
1 'polypeptide(L)'
;MCPQPSPPDRQYCNVLDCPVRWHTGEWSKCSKTCGGGLKQRDVECKQIMAQSHVVERPASLCSSPRPAATKSCNSRPCLLDTASPEISLANSSYIQHDPKKKKVTVKVGGSATIFYGTQVKIKCPVKGYNRTKIQWAKDHQIITKSKKYKISKKGALRITALSLRDHGVYTCVAGRSSANLTLLVKPRPGEFPSSEEIERHKPLDEPSSPLSDR
;
A
#
# COMPACT_ATOMS: atom_id res chain seq x y z
N MET A 1 15.94 -35.81 83.05
CA MET A 1 15.88 -36.14 81.61
C MET A 1 14.41 -36.32 81.26
N CYS A 2 13.81 -35.41 80.51
CA CYS A 2 12.41 -35.55 80.10
C CYS A 2 12.35 -36.47 78.88
N PRO A 3 11.56 -37.57 78.89
CA PRO A 3 11.38 -38.39 77.71
C PRO A 3 10.52 -37.61 76.70
N GLN A 4 11.14 -37.06 75.67
CA GLN A 4 10.39 -36.59 74.50
C GLN A 4 10.03 -37.78 73.62
N PRO A 5 8.77 -37.91 73.20
CA PRO A 5 8.37 -38.95 72.25
C PRO A 5 9.10 -38.74 70.91
N SER A 6 9.39 -39.85 70.22
CA SER A 6 10.01 -39.82 68.90
C SER A 6 9.16 -39.01 67.92
N PRO A 7 9.77 -38.12 67.11
CA PRO A 7 9.02 -37.34 66.13
C PRO A 7 8.27 -38.26 65.14
N PRO A 8 7.11 -37.85 64.64
CA PRO A 8 6.32 -38.65 63.72
C PRO A 8 7.12 -38.96 62.44
N ASP A 9 7.10 -40.21 62.02
CA ASP A 9 7.81 -40.71 60.83
C ASP A 9 7.14 -40.29 59.51
N ARG A 10 5.93 -39.73 59.59
CA ARG A 10 5.11 -39.31 58.44
C ARG A 10 4.43 -37.98 58.72
N GLN A 11 4.41 -37.10 57.71
CA GLN A 11 3.73 -35.82 57.75
C GLN A 11 2.81 -35.67 56.53
N TYR A 12 1.66 -35.04 56.72
CA TYR A 12 0.74 -34.69 55.64
C TYR A 12 1.27 -33.48 54.85
N CYS A 13 1.32 -33.61 53.53
CA CYS A 13 1.66 -32.50 52.62
C CYS A 13 0.39 -31.70 52.27
N ASN A 14 0.54 -30.42 51.92
CA ASN A 14 -0.55 -29.54 51.48
C ASN A 14 -1.67 -29.32 52.51
N VAL A 15 -1.35 -29.36 53.81
CA VAL A 15 -2.33 -29.14 54.89
C VAL A 15 -2.79 -27.69 55.04
N LEU A 16 -2.11 -26.73 54.41
CA LEU A 16 -2.43 -25.32 54.47
C LEU A 16 -2.80 -24.79 53.08
N ASP A 17 -3.78 -23.88 53.05
CA ASP A 17 -4.13 -23.14 51.85
C ASP A 17 -2.95 -22.27 51.40
N CYS A 18 -2.75 -22.19 50.09
CA CYS A 18 -1.78 -21.27 49.52
C CYS A 18 -2.24 -19.82 49.69
N PRO A 19 -1.30 -18.86 49.78
CA PRO A 19 -1.64 -17.44 49.81
C PRO A 19 -2.33 -16.99 48.52
N VAL A 20 -3.22 -16.01 48.64
CA VAL A 20 -3.94 -15.40 47.52
C VAL A 20 -2.95 -14.68 46.61
N ARG A 21 -2.94 -15.00 45.32
CA ARG A 21 -2.00 -14.41 44.36
C ARG A 21 -2.59 -14.30 42.97
N TRP A 22 -1.95 -13.50 42.12
CA TRP A 22 -2.31 -13.43 40.70
C TRP A 22 -1.89 -14.69 39.97
N HIS A 23 -2.83 -15.26 39.23
CA HIS A 23 -2.60 -16.34 38.30
C HIS A 23 -2.82 -15.82 36.87
N THR A 24 -1.91 -16.15 35.96
CA THR A 24 -1.99 -15.74 34.57
C THR A 24 -2.14 -16.96 33.68
N GLY A 25 -3.11 -16.93 32.77
CA GLY A 25 -3.29 -17.95 31.74
C GLY A 25 -2.28 -17.83 30.59
N GLU A 26 -2.44 -18.72 29.62
CA GLU A 26 -1.68 -18.72 28.38
C GLU A 26 -2.01 -17.51 27.51
N TRP A 27 -1.04 -17.07 26.70
CA TRP A 27 -1.28 -16.00 25.75
C TRP A 27 -2.09 -16.50 24.55
N SER A 28 -3.10 -15.73 24.16
CA SER A 28 -3.82 -15.92 22.92
C SER A 28 -2.93 -15.74 21.69
N LYS A 29 -3.43 -16.19 20.54
CA LYS A 29 -2.80 -15.91 19.24
C LYS A 29 -2.74 -14.39 19.04
N CYS A 30 -1.66 -13.91 18.43
CA CYS A 30 -1.51 -12.49 18.14
C CYS A 30 -2.60 -12.03 17.16
N SER A 31 -3.25 -10.90 17.46
CA SER A 31 -4.29 -10.30 16.60
C SER A 31 -3.83 -9.96 15.19
N LYS A 32 -2.53 -9.69 15.00
CA LYS A 32 -1.93 -9.47 13.68
C LYS A 32 -0.71 -10.34 13.49
N THR A 33 -0.47 -10.81 12.28
CA THR A 33 0.74 -11.58 11.93
C THR A 33 1.94 -10.69 11.61
N CYS A 34 1.74 -9.40 11.34
CA CYS A 34 2.78 -8.40 11.11
C CYS A 34 2.25 -6.99 11.46
N GLY A 35 3.14 -5.99 11.50
CA GLY A 35 2.77 -4.57 11.60
C GLY A 35 2.27 -4.15 12.98
N GLY A 36 2.62 -4.89 14.02
CA GLY A 36 2.21 -4.62 15.40
C GLY A 36 0.80 -5.12 15.70
N GLY A 37 0.72 -6.18 16.50
CA GLY A 37 -0.51 -6.71 17.06
C GLY A 37 -0.45 -6.78 18.59
N LEU A 38 -1.58 -7.11 19.19
CA LEU A 38 -1.75 -7.40 20.60
C LEU A 38 -2.13 -8.86 20.80
N LYS A 39 -1.59 -9.49 21.84
CA LYS A 39 -2.05 -10.78 22.36
C LYS A 39 -2.56 -10.57 23.78
N GLN A 40 -3.55 -11.35 24.17
CA GLN A 40 -4.25 -11.24 25.46
C GLN A 40 -4.12 -12.53 26.26
N ARG A 41 -4.22 -12.44 27.59
CA ARG A 41 -4.27 -13.58 28.49
C ARG A 41 -5.20 -13.27 29.66
N ASP A 42 -5.72 -14.32 30.28
CA ASP A 42 -6.51 -14.19 31.50
C ASP A 42 -5.61 -13.90 32.70
N VAL A 43 -6.05 -13.00 33.55
CA VAL A 43 -5.34 -12.57 34.77
C VAL A 43 -6.36 -12.48 35.90
N GLU A 44 -6.33 -13.48 36.76
CA GLU A 44 -7.33 -13.72 37.80
C GLU A 44 -6.62 -13.88 39.15
N CYS A 45 -7.26 -13.35 40.20
CA CYS A 45 -6.77 -13.50 41.57
C CYS A 45 -7.34 -14.83 42.09
N LYS A 46 -6.47 -15.79 42.42
CA LYS A 46 -6.87 -17.15 42.79
C LYS A 46 -6.19 -17.59 44.08
N GLN A 47 -6.86 -18.47 44.82
CA GLN A 47 -6.36 -19.12 46.02
C GLN A 47 -6.43 -20.65 45.82
N ILE A 48 -5.30 -21.34 46.01
CA ILE A 48 -5.24 -22.81 45.95
C ILE A 48 -5.47 -23.32 47.36
N MET A 49 -6.56 -24.06 47.58
CA MET A 49 -6.89 -24.65 48.87
C MET A 49 -6.06 -25.91 49.13
N ALA A 50 -5.95 -26.32 50.39
CA ALA A 50 -5.27 -27.56 50.83
C ALA A 50 -5.74 -28.83 50.08
N GLN A 51 -7.00 -28.85 49.65
CA GLN A 51 -7.63 -29.94 48.87
C GLN A 51 -7.36 -29.84 47.36
N SER A 52 -6.42 -28.99 46.93
CA SER A 52 -6.09 -28.70 45.52
C SER A 52 -7.22 -28.07 44.69
N HIS A 53 -8.30 -27.62 45.35
CA HIS A 53 -9.35 -26.82 44.70
C HIS A 53 -8.88 -25.37 44.53
N VAL A 54 -9.19 -24.76 43.39
CA VAL A 54 -8.79 -23.38 43.08
C VAL A 54 -10.01 -22.48 43.14
N VAL A 55 -9.98 -21.50 44.05
CA VAL A 55 -11.08 -20.56 44.26
C VAL A 55 -10.69 -19.19 43.73
N GLU A 56 -11.54 -18.61 42.88
CA GLU A 56 -11.40 -17.23 42.43
C GLU A 56 -11.73 -16.24 43.54
N ARG A 57 -10.89 -15.22 43.66
CA ARG A 57 -10.96 -14.19 44.70
C ARG A 57 -11.03 -12.81 44.05
N PRO A 58 -11.63 -11.82 44.73
CA PRO A 58 -11.65 -10.45 44.25
C PRO A 58 -10.22 -9.89 44.14
N ALA A 59 -10.01 -9.03 43.14
CA ALA A 59 -8.71 -8.43 42.82
C ALA A 59 -8.05 -7.70 44.00
N SER A 60 -8.85 -7.16 44.92
CA SER A 60 -8.38 -6.42 46.10
C SER A 60 -7.61 -7.28 47.11
N LEU A 61 -7.81 -8.60 47.12
CA LEU A 61 -7.08 -9.51 48.03
C LEU A 61 -5.68 -9.86 47.52
N CYS A 62 -5.39 -9.56 46.24
CA CYS A 62 -4.07 -9.73 45.67
C CYS A 62 -3.26 -8.43 45.85
N SER A 63 -2.38 -8.37 46.87
CA SER A 63 -1.57 -7.18 47.17
C SER A 63 -0.49 -6.84 46.14
N SER A 64 -0.17 -7.77 45.24
CA SER A 64 0.81 -7.55 44.17
C SER A 64 0.19 -6.79 42.99
N PRO A 65 0.98 -6.03 42.21
CA PRO A 65 0.46 -5.33 41.03
C PRO A 65 -0.09 -6.34 40.02
N ARG A 66 -1.30 -6.06 39.52
CA ARG A 66 -1.99 -6.92 38.54
C ARG A 66 -1.12 -7.08 37.29
N PRO A 67 -0.76 -8.32 36.90
CA PRO A 67 -0.01 -8.55 35.67
C PRO A 67 -0.74 -8.03 34.43
N ALA A 68 0.03 -7.61 33.42
CA ALA A 68 -0.57 -7.17 32.16
C ALA A 68 -1.37 -8.30 31.50
N ALA A 69 -2.65 -8.01 31.21
CA ALA A 69 -3.55 -8.89 30.46
C ALA A 69 -3.30 -8.80 28.94
N THR A 70 -2.56 -7.80 28.48
CA THR A 70 -2.27 -7.57 27.06
C THR A 70 -0.78 -7.33 26.85
N LYS A 71 -0.21 -7.87 25.77
CA LYS A 71 1.19 -7.63 25.37
C LYS A 71 1.30 -7.42 23.87
N SER A 72 2.24 -6.58 23.44
CA SER A 72 2.57 -6.40 22.02
C SER A 72 3.24 -7.65 21.42
N CYS A 73 2.93 -7.91 20.16
CA CYS A 73 3.47 -9.02 19.37
C CYS A 73 3.59 -8.63 17.89
N ASN A 74 4.39 -9.38 17.14
CA ASN A 74 4.57 -9.21 15.69
C ASN A 74 4.89 -7.76 15.28
N SER A 75 5.88 -7.16 15.95
CA SER A 75 6.36 -5.79 15.70
C SER A 75 7.09 -5.62 14.38
N ARG A 76 7.41 -6.71 13.67
CA ARG A 76 8.05 -6.62 12.35
C ARG A 76 7.07 -5.96 11.37
N PRO A 77 7.51 -4.94 10.61
CA PRO A 77 6.66 -4.26 9.66
C PRO A 77 6.13 -5.23 8.61
N CYS A 78 4.86 -5.05 8.21
CA CYS A 78 4.28 -5.82 7.12
C CYS A 78 5.00 -5.47 5.82
N LEU A 79 5.58 -6.48 5.16
CA LEU A 79 6.29 -6.33 3.88
C LEU A 79 5.42 -5.81 2.73
N LEU A 80 4.10 -5.66 2.93
CA LEU A 80 3.14 -5.24 1.92
C LEU A 80 2.65 -3.80 2.08
N ASP A 81 2.87 -3.15 3.22
CA ASP A 81 2.28 -1.82 3.51
C ASP A 81 3.30 -0.68 3.61
N THR A 82 4.60 -0.97 3.61
CA THR A 82 5.66 0.04 3.75
C THR A 82 6.52 0.24 2.51
N ALA A 83 6.30 -0.52 1.44
CA ALA A 83 6.95 -0.21 0.18
C ALA A 83 6.22 1.00 -0.43
N SER A 84 6.65 2.22 -0.11
CA SER A 84 6.71 3.30 -1.08
C SER A 84 7.90 2.97 -2.00
N PRO A 85 7.71 2.16 -3.06
CA PRO A 85 8.84 1.71 -3.84
C PRO A 85 9.50 2.90 -4.51
N GLU A 86 10.82 2.87 -4.61
CA GLU A 86 11.58 3.92 -5.27
C GLU A 86 11.36 3.83 -6.79
N ILE A 87 10.81 4.90 -7.38
CA ILE A 87 10.64 5.04 -8.83
C ILE A 87 11.76 5.95 -9.33
N SER A 88 12.67 5.42 -10.15
CA SER A 88 13.78 6.23 -10.68
C SER A 88 13.29 7.15 -11.81
N LEU A 89 13.17 8.44 -11.53
CA LEU A 89 12.74 9.44 -12.51
C LEU A 89 13.86 9.72 -13.53
N ALA A 90 13.49 9.99 -14.78
CA ALA A 90 14.43 10.46 -15.78
C ALA A 90 14.71 11.97 -15.68
N ASN A 91 13.82 12.76 -15.04
CA ASN A 91 13.90 14.21 -14.87
C ASN A 91 14.40 14.96 -16.12
N SER A 92 13.97 14.54 -17.32
CA SER A 92 14.47 15.06 -18.59
C SER A 92 13.37 15.13 -19.64
N SER A 93 13.55 16.00 -20.64
CA SER A 93 12.65 16.12 -21.79
C SER A 93 13.13 15.28 -22.98
N TYR A 94 12.25 14.45 -23.54
CA TYR A 94 12.52 13.70 -24.76
C TYR A 94 11.86 14.38 -25.96
N ILE A 95 12.61 14.72 -26.99
CA ILE A 95 12.04 15.23 -28.24
C ILE A 95 12.34 14.24 -29.37
N GLN A 96 11.31 13.79 -30.07
CA GLN A 96 11.49 12.99 -31.27
C GLN A 96 11.95 13.89 -32.43
N HIS A 97 13.20 13.72 -32.87
CA HIS A 97 13.74 14.47 -34.02
C HIS A 97 13.39 13.80 -35.35
N ASP A 98 13.49 12.46 -35.44
CA ASP A 98 13.21 11.70 -36.65
C ASP A 98 11.72 11.29 -36.77
N PRO A 99 10.96 11.82 -37.76
CA PRO A 99 9.57 11.44 -38.00
C PRO A 99 9.38 10.01 -38.51
N LYS A 100 10.41 9.41 -39.13
CA LYS A 100 10.34 8.04 -39.66
C LYS A 100 10.38 6.99 -38.54
N LYS A 101 10.83 7.37 -37.35
CA LYS A 101 10.88 6.48 -36.18
C LYS A 101 9.48 6.17 -35.63
N LYS A 102 8.89 5.07 -36.08
CA LYS A 102 7.52 4.65 -35.68
C LYS A 102 7.38 4.17 -34.24
N LYS A 103 8.47 3.92 -33.50
CA LYS A 103 8.45 3.38 -32.13
C LYS A 103 9.41 4.16 -31.23
N VAL A 104 8.87 4.73 -30.16
CA VAL A 104 9.62 5.51 -29.17
C VAL A 104 9.45 4.89 -27.78
N THR A 105 10.50 4.91 -26.96
CA THR A 105 10.46 4.45 -25.58
C THR A 105 10.99 5.54 -24.67
N VAL A 106 10.21 5.90 -23.65
CA VAL A 106 10.53 6.94 -22.66
C VAL A 106 10.37 6.37 -21.25
N LYS A 107 10.93 7.06 -20.26
CA LYS A 107 10.77 6.76 -18.83
C LYS A 107 9.93 7.87 -18.20
N VAL A 108 9.28 7.57 -17.08
CA VAL A 108 8.60 8.60 -16.26
C VAL A 108 9.60 9.60 -15.67
N GLY A 109 9.13 10.83 -15.43
CA GLY A 109 9.93 11.97 -14.98
C GLY A 109 10.32 12.90 -16.14
N GLY A 110 9.66 14.06 -16.21
CA GLY A 110 9.88 15.10 -17.23
C GLY A 110 8.78 15.16 -18.28
N SER A 111 9.14 15.45 -19.53
CA SER A 111 8.21 15.59 -20.66
C SER A 111 8.68 14.82 -21.89
N ALA A 112 7.76 14.47 -22.79
CA ALA A 112 8.08 13.80 -24.04
C ALA A 112 7.27 14.39 -25.20
N THR A 113 7.94 14.96 -26.19
CA THR A 113 7.33 15.53 -27.40
C THR A 113 7.54 14.58 -28.59
N ILE A 114 6.46 13.95 -29.05
CA ILE A 114 6.50 12.82 -30.01
C ILE A 114 5.54 13.09 -31.18
N PHE A 115 5.90 12.66 -32.39
CA PHE A 115 5.04 12.82 -33.55
C PHE A 115 3.78 11.94 -33.49
N TYR A 116 2.66 12.44 -33.99
CA TYR A 116 1.43 11.62 -34.11
C TYR A 116 1.66 10.38 -35.01
N GLY A 117 0.84 9.35 -34.77
CA GLY A 117 0.96 8.02 -35.37
C GLY A 117 2.12 7.17 -34.81
N THR A 118 3.03 7.75 -34.02
CA THR A 118 4.13 6.99 -33.39
C THR A 118 3.59 6.11 -32.26
N GLN A 119 4.12 4.89 -32.12
CA GLN A 119 3.85 4.05 -30.96
C GLN A 119 4.81 4.40 -29.82
N VAL A 120 4.29 4.82 -28.67
CA VAL A 120 5.11 5.13 -27.49
C VAL A 120 5.02 4.03 -26.43
N LYS A 121 6.16 3.69 -25.83
CA LYS A 121 6.26 2.83 -24.66
C LYS A 121 6.82 3.62 -23.48
N ILE A 122 6.00 3.83 -22.45
CA ILE A 122 6.36 4.56 -21.24
C ILE A 122 6.75 3.53 -20.16
N LYS A 123 8.00 3.61 -19.69
CA LYS A 123 8.55 2.74 -18.64
C LYS A 123 8.41 3.41 -17.26
N CYS A 124 7.95 2.64 -16.28
CA CYS A 124 7.99 3.00 -14.86
C CYS A 124 9.07 2.14 -14.17
N PRO A 125 10.33 2.62 -14.09
CA PRO A 125 11.44 1.87 -13.50
C PRO A 125 11.35 1.88 -11.97
N VAL A 126 10.57 0.96 -11.44
CA VAL A 126 10.39 0.74 -10.01
C VAL A 126 11.31 -0.39 -9.49
N LYS A 127 11.92 -0.17 -8.33
CA LYS A 127 12.70 -1.17 -7.57
C LYS A 127 11.87 -1.74 -6.41
N GLY A 128 12.05 -3.01 -6.08
CA GLY A 128 11.38 -3.64 -4.93
C GLY A 128 9.86 -3.78 -5.02
N TYR A 129 9.26 -3.59 -6.20
CA TYR A 129 7.80 -3.68 -6.40
C TYR A 129 7.44 -4.69 -7.49
N ASN A 130 6.32 -5.39 -7.29
CA ASN A 130 5.80 -6.31 -8.29
C ASN A 130 5.26 -5.51 -9.50
N ARG A 131 6.00 -5.56 -10.61
CA ARG A 131 5.69 -4.82 -11.84
C ARG A 131 4.34 -5.15 -12.47
N THR A 132 3.74 -6.28 -12.14
CA THR A 132 2.40 -6.67 -12.63
C THR A 132 1.28 -5.89 -11.95
N LYS A 133 1.53 -5.32 -10.77
CA LYS A 133 0.58 -4.51 -10.01
C LYS A 133 0.64 -3.01 -10.34
N ILE A 134 1.53 -2.60 -11.26
CA ILE A 134 1.64 -1.19 -11.67
C ILE A 134 0.37 -0.79 -12.41
N GLN A 135 -0.25 0.31 -11.95
CA GLN A 135 -1.38 0.95 -12.59
C GLN A 135 -0.91 2.21 -13.33
N TRP A 136 -1.66 2.59 -14.36
CA TRP A 136 -1.40 3.80 -15.12
C TRP A 136 -2.65 4.67 -15.12
N ALA A 137 -2.45 5.98 -15.02
CA ALA A 137 -3.50 6.98 -15.16
C ALA A 137 -3.12 7.99 -16.25
N LYS A 138 -4.12 8.53 -16.93
CA LYS A 138 -4.03 9.70 -17.81
C LYS A 138 -4.87 10.79 -17.18
N ASP A 139 -4.28 11.95 -16.91
CA ASP A 139 -4.99 13.12 -16.35
C ASP A 139 -5.81 12.74 -15.09
N HIS A 140 -5.18 11.96 -14.19
CA HIS A 140 -5.77 11.41 -12.95
C HIS A 140 -6.79 10.29 -13.12
N GLN A 141 -7.20 9.95 -14.35
CA GLN A 141 -8.13 8.85 -14.60
C GLN A 141 -7.39 7.55 -14.92
N ILE A 142 -7.76 6.46 -14.24
CA ILE A 142 -7.12 5.15 -14.41
C ILE A 142 -7.35 4.64 -15.85
N ILE A 143 -6.25 4.29 -16.52
CA ILE A 143 -6.27 3.75 -17.87
C ILE A 143 -6.68 2.28 -17.82
N THR A 144 -7.78 1.96 -18.50
CA THR A 144 -8.18 0.57 -18.78
C THR A 144 -7.46 0.02 -20.01
N LYS A 145 -7.19 -1.29 -20.00
CA LYS A 145 -6.57 -1.96 -21.16
C LYS A 145 -7.53 -1.95 -22.34
N SER A 146 -7.04 -1.59 -23.51
CA SER A 146 -7.82 -1.52 -24.75
C SER A 146 -6.96 -1.82 -25.98
N LYS A 147 -7.52 -1.69 -27.19
CA LYS A 147 -6.74 -1.74 -28.44
C LYS A 147 -5.67 -0.63 -28.47
N LYS A 148 -5.99 0.53 -27.90
CA LYS A 148 -5.13 1.73 -27.82
C LYS A 148 -4.07 1.62 -26.73
N TYR A 149 -4.48 1.23 -25.52
CA TYR A 149 -3.62 1.17 -24.34
C TYR A 149 -3.32 -0.27 -23.93
N LYS A 150 -2.05 -0.66 -23.98
CA LYS A 150 -1.58 -2.00 -23.57
C LYS A 150 -0.55 -1.90 -22.46
N ILE A 151 -0.66 -2.74 -21.44
CA ILE A 151 0.33 -2.82 -20.35
C ILE A 151 1.15 -4.09 -20.52
N SER A 152 2.47 -3.95 -20.63
CA SER A 152 3.38 -5.11 -20.78
C SER A 152 3.55 -5.91 -19.49
N LYS A 153 4.04 -7.15 -19.57
CA LYS A 153 4.40 -7.97 -18.40
C LYS A 153 5.38 -7.29 -17.43
N LYS A 154 6.17 -6.32 -17.93
CA LYS A 154 7.11 -5.50 -17.13
C LYS A 154 6.47 -4.19 -16.62
N GLY A 155 5.15 -4.03 -16.71
CA GLY A 155 4.41 -2.87 -16.20
C GLY A 155 4.51 -1.58 -17.03
N ALA A 156 5.20 -1.61 -18.18
CA ALA A 156 5.28 -0.46 -19.07
C ALA A 156 3.97 -0.27 -19.87
N LEU A 157 3.47 0.97 -19.93
CA LEU A 157 2.34 1.38 -20.77
C LEU A 157 2.79 1.51 -22.22
N ARG A 158 2.00 0.99 -23.14
CA ARG A 158 2.17 1.12 -24.59
C ARG A 158 0.92 1.79 -25.15
N ILE A 159 1.13 2.90 -25.84
CA ILE A 159 0.09 3.64 -26.54
C ILE A 159 0.32 3.41 -28.03
N THR A 160 -0.65 2.81 -28.70
CA THR A 160 -0.58 2.55 -30.15
C THR A 160 -1.01 3.80 -30.92
N ALA A 161 -0.21 4.18 -31.93
CA ALA A 161 -0.48 5.26 -32.87
C ALA A 161 -1.01 6.55 -32.22
N LEU A 162 -0.12 7.39 -31.68
CA LEU A 162 -0.48 8.61 -30.96
C LEU A 162 -1.41 9.54 -31.76
N SER A 163 -2.40 10.12 -31.09
CA SER A 163 -3.25 11.19 -31.62
C SER A 163 -3.17 12.43 -30.74
N LEU A 164 -3.68 13.57 -31.20
CA LEU A 164 -3.70 14.82 -30.40
C LEU A 164 -4.43 14.64 -29.06
N ARG A 165 -5.44 13.76 -29.00
CA ARG A 165 -6.20 13.44 -27.78
C ARG A 165 -5.40 12.65 -26.74
N ASP A 166 -4.29 12.03 -27.15
CA ASP A 166 -3.40 11.34 -26.21
C ASP A 166 -2.50 12.30 -25.44
N HIS A 167 -2.48 13.59 -25.78
CA HIS A 167 -1.83 14.60 -24.95
C HIS A 167 -2.42 14.53 -23.53
N GLY A 168 -1.54 14.49 -22.54
CA GLY A 168 -1.89 14.60 -21.13
C GLY A 168 -0.72 14.25 -20.23
N VAL A 169 -1.01 14.20 -18.94
CA VAL A 169 -0.08 13.74 -17.91
C VAL A 169 -0.34 12.26 -17.65
N TYR A 170 0.69 11.45 -17.89
CA TYR A 170 0.65 10.01 -17.64
C TYR A 170 1.34 9.70 -16.32
N THR A 171 0.59 9.13 -15.39
CA THR A 171 1.07 8.78 -14.05
C THR A 171 1.20 7.27 -13.94
N CYS A 172 2.37 6.77 -13.56
CA CYS A 172 2.49 5.40 -13.07
C CYS A 172 2.29 5.36 -11.57
N VAL A 173 1.46 4.44 -11.10
CA VAL A 173 1.15 4.22 -9.69
C VAL A 173 1.66 2.82 -9.31
N ALA A 174 2.58 2.78 -8.36
CA ALA A 174 3.18 1.56 -7.82
C ALA A 174 3.03 1.55 -6.29
N GLY A 175 1.92 0.98 -5.81
CA GLY A 175 1.58 1.03 -4.38
C GLY A 175 1.32 2.47 -3.95
N ARG A 176 2.14 2.97 -3.01
CA ARG A 176 2.04 4.36 -2.49
C ARG A 176 2.95 5.36 -3.20
N SER A 177 3.74 4.91 -4.17
CA SER A 177 4.59 5.79 -4.99
C SER A 177 3.95 6.05 -6.34
N SER A 178 4.03 7.28 -6.82
CA SER A 178 3.58 7.66 -8.16
C SER A 178 4.57 8.58 -8.85
N ALA A 179 4.67 8.47 -10.17
CA ALA A 179 5.55 9.31 -10.99
C ALA A 179 4.87 9.71 -12.29
N ASN A 180 5.07 10.96 -12.70
CA ASN A 180 4.38 11.58 -13.83
C ASN A 180 5.29 11.75 -15.04
N LEU A 181 4.70 11.74 -16.23
CA LEU A 181 5.32 12.13 -17.50
C LEU A 181 4.33 12.99 -18.28
N THR A 182 4.74 14.18 -18.70
CA THR A 182 3.93 15.02 -19.59
C THR A 182 4.16 14.59 -21.03
N LEU A 183 3.14 14.07 -21.71
CA LEU A 183 3.23 13.65 -23.11
C LEU A 183 2.64 14.72 -24.03
N LEU A 184 3.48 15.31 -24.88
CA LEU A 184 3.09 16.27 -25.90
C LEU A 184 3.12 15.61 -27.28
N VAL A 185 2.05 15.76 -28.06
CA VAL A 185 1.95 15.21 -29.41
C VAL A 185 2.11 16.33 -30.42
N LYS A 186 3.04 16.16 -31.37
CA LYS A 186 3.33 17.18 -32.40
C LYS A 186 3.05 16.68 -33.83
N PRO A 187 2.72 17.59 -34.78
CA PRO A 187 2.55 17.27 -36.20
C PRO A 187 3.87 16.88 -36.85
N ARG A 188 3.84 16.03 -37.88
CA ARG A 188 5.04 15.72 -38.68
C ARG A 188 5.39 16.89 -39.60
N PRO A 189 6.68 17.12 -39.90
CA PRO A 189 7.07 18.14 -40.87
C PRO A 189 6.50 17.79 -42.25
N GLY A 190 5.77 18.72 -42.86
CA GLY A 190 5.19 18.55 -44.20
C GLY A 190 3.76 17.99 -44.24
N GLU A 191 3.20 17.55 -43.11
CA GLU A 191 1.76 17.22 -42.99
C GLU A 191 1.06 18.40 -42.29
N PHE A 192 0.57 19.36 -43.08
CA PHE A 192 -0.36 20.36 -42.58
C PHE A 192 -1.72 19.67 -42.33
N PRO A 193 -2.38 19.90 -41.18
CA PRO A 193 -3.73 19.39 -40.99
C PRO A 193 -4.62 19.96 -42.09
N SER A 194 -5.41 19.09 -42.73
CA SER A 194 -6.41 19.55 -43.70
C SER A 194 -7.37 20.54 -43.03
N SER A 195 -7.95 21.47 -43.79
CA SER A 195 -8.97 22.39 -43.28
C SER A 195 -10.08 21.66 -42.52
N GLU A 196 -10.44 20.44 -42.94
CA GLU A 196 -11.42 19.58 -42.27
C GLU A 196 -11.00 19.04 -40.89
N GLU A 197 -9.70 18.93 -40.59
CA GLU A 197 -9.19 18.51 -39.28
C GLU A 197 -9.10 19.67 -38.29
N ILE A 198 -8.88 20.89 -38.77
CA ILE A 198 -8.89 22.12 -37.97
C ILE A 198 -10.33 22.41 -37.50
N GLU A 199 -11.32 22.22 -38.37
CA GLU A 199 -12.74 22.46 -38.07
C GLU A 199 -13.31 21.46 -37.07
N ARG A 200 -12.87 20.19 -37.12
CA ARG A 200 -13.25 19.13 -36.15
C ARG A 200 -12.69 19.31 -34.73
N HIS A 201 -11.67 20.14 -34.55
CA HIS A 201 -11.01 20.36 -33.25
C HIS A 201 -11.24 21.77 -32.70
N LYS A 202 -12.06 22.59 -33.37
CA LYS A 202 -12.50 23.88 -32.83
C LYS A 202 -13.41 23.61 -31.61
N PRO A 203 -13.15 24.22 -30.44
CA PRO A 203 -14.13 24.25 -29.36
C PRO A 203 -15.45 24.79 -29.92
N LEU A 204 -16.58 24.19 -29.51
CA LEU A 204 -17.90 24.73 -29.76
C LEU A 204 -18.00 26.05 -28.97
N ASP A 205 -17.55 27.14 -29.58
CA ASP A 205 -17.84 28.48 -29.07
C ASP A 205 -19.33 28.77 -29.30
N GLU A 206 -19.94 29.25 -28.22
CA GLU A 206 -21.34 29.61 -28.04
C GLU A 206 -21.85 30.59 -29.12
N PRO A 207 -23.18 30.64 -29.36
CA PRO A 207 -23.77 31.47 -30.39
C PRO A 207 -23.53 32.96 -30.14
N SER A 208 -23.13 33.65 -31.20
CA SER A 208 -23.17 35.11 -31.32
C SER A 208 -24.55 35.64 -30.92
N SER A 209 -24.60 36.37 -29.81
CA SER A 209 -25.71 37.27 -29.48
C SER A 209 -25.90 38.28 -30.61
N PRO A 210 -27.09 38.40 -31.23
CA PRO A 210 -27.33 39.46 -32.20
C PRO A 210 -27.44 40.81 -31.48
N LEU A 211 -26.78 41.82 -32.05
CA LEU A 211 -26.99 43.23 -31.76
C LEU A 211 -28.48 43.55 -31.84
N SER A 212 -29.05 44.07 -30.75
CA SER A 212 -30.30 44.81 -30.78
C SER A 212 -29.99 46.29 -31.00
N ASP A 213 -30.18 46.73 -32.24
CA ASP A 213 -30.33 48.13 -32.63
C ASP A 213 -31.75 48.59 -32.22
N ARG A 214 -31.85 49.48 -31.23
CA ARG A 214 -32.95 50.46 -31.07
C ARG A 214 -32.70 51.44 -29.93
#